data_AF-A0A842RNR6-F1
#
_entry.id   AF-A0A842RNR6-F1
#
_cell.length_a   1.000
_cell.length_b   1.000
_cell.length_c   1.000
_cell.angle_alpha   90.00
_cell.angle_beta   90.00
_cell.angle_gamma   90.00
#
_symmetry.space_group_name_H-M   'P 1'
#
loop_
_entity.id
_entity.type
_entity.pdbx_description
1 polymer ?
#
loop_
_entity_poly.entity_id
_entity_poly.type
_entity_poly.pdbx_seq_one_letter_code
_entity_poly.pdbx_strand_id
1 'polypeptide(L)'
;MKKFGTILDNATSKCTKWLGSITSIILHTLLFVGSFVLIFFGIPLNTILLVLTTAVSLEAIYLALFIQRSVNKNTEQLEDVAEDIDDIQEDIDEIQDDIDGFDIDDVKVNTIIEIGGKEVSEETIKIALRDYFTK
;
A
#
# COMPACT_ATOMS: atom_id res chain seq x y z
N MET A 1 21.14 21.34 -7.76
CA MET A 1 20.11 20.55 -8.46
C MET A 1 19.03 19.97 -7.54
N LYS A 2 19.32 19.48 -6.33
CA LYS A 2 18.31 18.94 -5.37
C LYS A 2 17.07 19.83 -5.15
N LYS A 3 17.23 21.16 -5.09
CA LYS A 3 16.15 22.11 -4.81
C LYS A 3 15.05 22.15 -5.89
N PHE A 4 15.39 21.90 -7.16
CA PHE A 4 14.43 21.94 -8.27
C PHE A 4 13.53 20.70 -8.30
N GLY A 5 14.07 19.51 -8.04
CA GLY A 5 13.29 18.27 -7.98
C GLY A 5 12.20 18.32 -6.91
N THR A 6 12.54 18.77 -5.70
CA THR A 6 11.58 18.83 -4.58
C THR A 6 10.45 19.83 -4.80
N ILE A 7 10.70 20.94 -5.50
CA ILE A 7 9.66 21.91 -5.87
C ILE A 7 8.76 21.31 -6.95
N LEU A 8 9.35 20.62 -7.93
CA LEU A 8 8.61 19.98 -9.00
C LEU A 8 7.68 18.90 -8.46
N ASP A 9 8.12 18.08 -7.51
CA ASP A 9 7.32 17.00 -6.93
C ASP A 9 6.17 17.50 -6.04
N ASN A 10 6.41 18.56 -5.28
CA ASN A 10 5.35 19.21 -4.49
C ASN A 10 4.32 19.94 -5.35
N ALA A 11 4.76 20.63 -6.40
CA ALA A 11 3.86 21.26 -7.35
C ALA A 11 3.03 20.20 -8.10
N THR A 12 3.70 19.12 -8.50
CA THR A 12 3.13 17.98 -9.22
C THR A 12 2.00 17.34 -8.40
N SER A 13 2.29 16.93 -7.17
CA SER A 13 1.29 16.30 -6.28
C SER A 13 0.12 17.23 -5.90
N LYS A 14 0.34 18.53 -5.77
CA LYS A 14 -0.74 19.51 -5.57
C LYS A 14 -1.61 19.66 -6.82
N CYS A 15 -0.99 19.69 -8.00
CA CYS A 15 -1.68 19.84 -9.27
C CYS A 15 -2.63 18.66 -9.53
N THR A 16 -2.19 17.42 -9.29
CA THR A 16 -3.06 16.21 -9.42
C THR A 16 -4.27 16.28 -8.52
N LYS A 17 -4.04 16.60 -7.24
CA LYS A 17 -5.10 16.59 -6.23
C LYS A 17 -6.15 17.64 -6.53
N TRP A 18 -5.71 18.80 -7.02
CA TRP A 18 -6.61 19.88 -7.38
C TRP A 18 -7.37 19.59 -8.68
N LEU A 19 -6.68 19.13 -9.73
CA LEU A 19 -7.29 18.85 -11.03
C LEU A 19 -8.27 17.68 -11.00
N GLY A 20 -8.02 16.66 -10.16
CA GLY A 20 -8.95 15.53 -9.95
C GLY A 20 -10.10 15.83 -8.98
N SER A 21 -10.19 17.04 -8.41
CA SER A 21 -11.21 17.39 -7.43
C SER A 21 -12.55 17.75 -8.07
N ILE A 22 -13.65 17.55 -7.34
CA ILE A 22 -14.99 18.10 -7.64
C ILE A 22 -14.92 19.61 -7.90
N THR A 23 -13.99 20.31 -7.23
CA THR A 23 -13.75 21.75 -7.44
C THR A 23 -13.34 22.08 -8.88
N SER A 24 -12.50 21.24 -9.49
CA SER A 24 -12.07 21.39 -10.88
C SER A 24 -13.26 21.24 -11.85
N ILE A 25 -14.12 20.25 -11.59
CA ILE A 25 -15.33 19.99 -12.40
C ILE A 25 -16.29 21.19 -12.35
N ILE A 26 -16.49 21.78 -11.17
CA ILE A 26 -17.32 22.97 -11.00
C ILE A 26 -16.71 24.16 -11.77
N LEU A 27 -15.39 24.38 -11.65
CA LEU A 27 -14.69 25.45 -12.35
C LEU A 27 -14.80 25.31 -13.88
N HIS A 28 -14.62 24.09 -14.40
CA HIS A 28 -14.77 23.78 -15.83
C HIS A 28 -16.18 24.05 -16.34
N THR A 29 -17.18 23.60 -15.58
CA THR A 29 -18.58 23.82 -15.91
C THR A 29 -18.91 25.31 -15.95
N LEU A 30 -18.38 26.07 -14.99
CA LEU A 30 -18.55 27.52 -14.94
C LEU A 30 -17.82 28.22 -16.09
N LEU A 31 -16.59 27.83 -16.41
CA LEU A 31 -15.81 28.39 -17.53
C LEU A 31 -16.49 28.11 -18.87
N PHE A 32 -17.04 26.90 -19.05
CA PHE A 32 -17.78 26.52 -20.23
C PHE A 32 -19.02 27.41 -20.39
N VAL A 33 -19.90 27.49 -19.39
CA VAL A 33 -21.09 28.35 -19.43
C VAL A 33 -20.70 29.83 -19.59
N GLY A 34 -19.68 30.28 -18.85
CA GLY A 34 -19.15 31.64 -18.94
C GLY A 34 -18.64 31.99 -20.34
N SER A 35 -18.03 31.04 -21.05
CA SER A 35 -17.59 31.25 -22.43
C SER A 35 -18.75 31.57 -23.39
N PHE A 36 -19.93 30.98 -23.18
CA PHE A 36 -21.12 31.31 -23.97
C PHE A 36 -21.72 32.67 -23.61
N VAL A 37 -21.50 33.16 -22.37
CA VAL A 37 -21.93 34.52 -21.98
C VAL A 37 -21.18 35.59 -22.80
N LEU A 38 -19.93 35.33 -23.20
CA LEU A 38 -19.16 36.25 -24.07
C LEU A 38 -19.79 36.48 -25.45
N ILE A 39 -20.70 35.62 -25.90
CA ILE A 39 -21.45 35.83 -27.15
C ILE A 39 -22.31 37.09 -27.06
N PHE A 40 -22.91 37.37 -25.88
CA PHE A 40 -23.71 38.57 -25.68
C PHE A 40 -22.88 39.87 -25.70
N PHE A 41 -21.56 39.77 -25.54
CA PHE A 41 -20.63 40.89 -25.68
C PHE A 41 -20.18 41.12 -27.13
N GLY A 42 -20.74 40.39 -28.10
CA GLY A 42 -20.46 40.56 -29.53
C GLY A 42 -19.23 39.79 -30.03
N ILE A 43 -18.65 38.90 -29.21
CA ILE A 43 -17.56 38.04 -29.67
C ILE A 43 -18.13 36.89 -30.52
N PRO A 44 -17.59 36.64 -31.72
CA PRO A 44 -18.10 35.59 -32.59
C PRO A 44 -17.88 34.20 -31.97
N LEU A 45 -18.91 33.34 -32.08
CA LEU A 45 -18.92 31.96 -31.58
C LEU A 45 -17.66 31.18 -31.98
N ASN A 46 -17.25 31.30 -33.26
CA ASN A 46 -16.09 30.57 -33.79
C ASN A 46 -14.80 30.88 -33.03
N THR A 47 -14.58 32.14 -32.64
CA THR A 47 -13.39 32.54 -31.88
C THR A 47 -13.46 32.00 -30.46
N ILE A 48 -14.62 32.05 -29.82
CA ILE A 48 -14.82 31.51 -28.48
C ILE A 48 -14.55 30.01 -28.46
N LEU A 49 -15.16 29.26 -29.38
CA LEU A 49 -14.98 27.81 -29.48
C LEU A 49 -13.53 27.43 -29.80
N LEU A 50 -12.85 28.19 -30.65
CA LEU A 50 -11.44 27.98 -30.96
C LEU A 50 -10.56 28.15 -29.70
N VAL A 51 -10.75 29.25 -28.97
CA VAL A 51 -9.98 29.52 -27.73
C VAL A 51 -10.31 28.50 -26.65
N LEU A 52 -11.59 28.23 -26.42
CA LEU A 52 -12.05 27.27 -25.42
C LEU A 52 -11.49 25.88 -25.68
N THR A 53 -11.60 25.38 -26.92
CA THR A 53 -11.10 24.05 -27.28
C THR A 53 -9.58 23.99 -27.22
N THR A 54 -8.87 25.07 -27.56
CA THR A 54 -7.41 25.12 -27.44
C THR A 54 -6.97 25.12 -25.97
N ALA A 55 -7.66 25.88 -25.11
CA ALA A 55 -7.37 25.91 -23.67
C ALA A 55 -7.65 24.56 -23.00
N VAL A 56 -8.82 23.98 -23.25
CA VAL A 56 -9.23 22.68 -22.69
C VAL A 56 -8.35 21.54 -23.23
N SER A 57 -7.95 21.59 -24.52
CA SER A 57 -7.03 20.58 -25.06
C SER A 57 -5.62 20.68 -24.47
N LEU A 58 -5.14 21.90 -24.20
CA LEU A 58 -3.88 22.09 -23.47
C LEU A 58 -3.94 21.48 -22.07
N GLU A 59 -5.03 21.73 -21.34
CA GLU A 59 -5.23 21.11 -20.03
C GLU A 59 -5.29 19.57 -20.10
N ALA A 60 -5.98 19.02 -21.10
CA ALA A 60 -6.09 17.58 -21.29
C ALA A 60 -4.73 16.90 -21.55
N ILE A 61 -3.88 17.51 -22.38
CA ILE A 61 -2.53 16.99 -22.64
C ILE A 61 -1.66 17.06 -21.38
N TYR A 62 -1.72 18.17 -20.63
CA TYR A 62 -0.97 18.29 -19.37
C TYR A 62 -1.40 17.25 -18.33
N LEU A 63 -2.70 17.00 -18.20
CA LEU A 63 -3.23 15.95 -17.31
C LEU A 63 -2.82 14.55 -17.75
N ALA A 64 -2.82 14.26 -19.04
CA ALA A 64 -2.37 12.96 -19.56
C ALA A 64 -0.90 12.70 -19.22
N LEU A 65 -0.02 13.69 -19.45
CA LEU A 65 1.40 13.60 -19.09
C LEU A 65 1.61 13.46 -17.58
N PHE A 66 0.77 14.15 -16.81
CA PHE A 66 0.79 14.08 -15.36
C PHE A 66 0.47 12.68 -14.85
N ILE A 67 -0.61 12.08 -15.35
CA ILE A 67 -1.03 10.73 -15.01
C ILE A 67 0.07 9.72 -15.36
N GLN A 68 0.67 9.84 -16.54
CA GLN A 68 1.78 8.98 -16.96
C GLN A 68 2.96 9.06 -15.99
N ARG A 69 3.35 10.27 -15.58
CA ARG A 69 4.41 10.44 -14.57
C ARG A 69 4.04 9.79 -13.23
N SER A 70 2.80 9.92 -12.79
CA SER A 70 2.33 9.31 -11.55
C SER A 70 2.30 7.78 -11.62
N VAL A 71 1.88 7.21 -12.76
CA VAL A 71 1.88 5.76 -12.98
C VAL A 71 3.31 5.23 -12.96
N ASN A 72 4.23 5.87 -13.69
CA ASN A 72 5.64 5.45 -13.70
C ASN A 72 6.26 5.47 -12.30
N LYS A 73 5.98 6.49 -11.49
CA LYS A 73 6.45 6.55 -10.11
C LYS A 73 5.84 5.47 -9.24
N ASN A 74 4.55 5.17 -9.40
CA ASN A 74 3.92 4.09 -8.65
C ASN A 74 4.49 2.73 -9.06
N THR A 75 4.85 2.53 -10.34
CA THR A 75 5.52 1.31 -10.79
C THR A 75 6.88 1.14 -10.13
N GLU A 76 7.70 2.20 -10.08
CA GLU A 76 8.99 2.20 -9.36
C GLU A 76 8.80 1.84 -7.88
N GLN A 77 7.81 2.45 -7.21
CA GLN A 77 7.51 2.13 -5.81
C GLN A 77 7.01 0.69 -5.60
N LEU A 78 6.38 0.08 -6.61
CA LEU A 78 5.96 -1.33 -6.53
C LEU A 78 7.13 -2.29 -6.75
N GLU A 79 8.14 -1.88 -7.50
CA GLU A 79 9.39 -2.63 -7.67
C GLU A 79 10.16 -2.67 -6.35
N ASP A 80 10.32 -1.52 -5.69
CA ASP A 80 10.93 -1.44 -4.35
C ASP A 80 10.21 -2.33 -3.33
N VAL A 81 8.86 -2.30 -3.32
CA VAL A 81 8.05 -3.15 -2.41
C VAL A 81 8.16 -4.64 -2.77
N ALA A 82 8.40 -4.97 -4.04
CA ALA A 82 8.60 -6.36 -4.44
C ALA A 82 9.94 -6.90 -3.93
N GLU A 83 11.00 -6.10 -3.99
CA GLU A 83 12.31 -6.42 -3.40
C GLU A 83 12.18 -6.64 -1.88
N ASP A 84 11.51 -5.73 -1.16
CA ASP A 84 11.25 -5.89 0.28
C ASP A 84 10.50 -7.20 0.62
N ILE A 85 9.64 -7.70 -0.28
CA ILE A 85 8.90 -8.96 -0.09
C ILE A 85 9.79 -10.19 -0.35
N ASP A 86 10.74 -10.09 -1.28
CA ASP A 86 11.69 -11.15 -1.54
C ASP A 86 12.67 -11.30 -0.36
N ASP A 87 13.14 -10.18 0.22
CA ASP A 87 13.97 -10.19 1.43
C ASP A 87 13.23 -10.83 2.62
N ILE A 88 11.95 -10.50 2.83
CA ILE A 88 11.12 -11.13 3.87
C ILE A 88 10.95 -12.64 3.63
N GLN A 89 10.89 -13.08 2.37
CA GLN A 89 10.83 -14.51 2.05
C GLN A 89 12.13 -15.22 2.43
N GLU A 90 13.29 -14.61 2.17
CA GLU A 90 14.58 -15.14 2.60
C GLU A 90 14.67 -15.25 4.13
N ASP A 91 14.25 -14.22 4.86
CA ASP A 91 14.18 -14.25 6.34
C ASP A 91 13.24 -15.36 6.86
N ILE A 92 12.12 -15.62 6.17
CA ILE A 92 11.17 -16.69 6.54
C ILE A 92 11.77 -18.08 6.27
N ASP A 93 12.53 -18.24 5.19
CA ASP A 93 13.21 -19.49 4.86
C ASP A 93 14.33 -19.78 5.87
N GLU A 94 15.11 -18.76 6.28
CA GLU A 94 16.12 -18.89 7.34
C GLU A 94 15.48 -19.29 8.69
N ILE A 95 14.35 -18.69 9.06
CA ILE A 95 13.60 -19.09 10.26
C ILE A 95 13.06 -20.52 10.15
N GLN A 96 12.63 -20.97 8.97
CA GLN A 96 12.18 -22.34 8.75
C GLN A 96 13.33 -23.33 8.92
N ASP A 97 14.50 -23.03 8.35
CA ASP A 97 15.72 -23.84 8.53
C ASP A 97 16.12 -23.91 10.02
N ASP A 98 16.02 -22.80 10.76
CA ASP A 98 16.27 -22.74 12.21
C ASP A 98 15.26 -23.58 13.02
N ILE A 99 13.99 -23.63 12.60
CA ILE A 99 12.94 -24.45 13.24
C ILE A 99 13.12 -25.93 12.91
N ASP A 100 13.43 -26.27 11.66
CA ASP A 100 13.69 -27.66 11.24
C ASP A 100 14.95 -28.22 11.91
N GLY A 101 15.94 -27.37 12.19
CA GLY A 101 17.11 -27.71 13.02
C GLY A 101 16.83 -27.79 14.52
N PHE A 102 15.63 -27.41 14.98
CA PHE A 102 15.23 -27.48 16.38
C PHE A 102 14.68 -28.88 16.70
N ASP A 103 15.55 -29.79 17.12
CA ASP A 103 15.14 -31.12 17.58
C ASP A 103 14.21 -30.99 18.81
N ILE A 104 12.94 -31.36 18.63
CA ILE A 104 11.91 -31.38 19.70
C ILE A 104 12.36 -32.28 20.86
N ASP A 105 13.23 -33.24 20.60
CA ASP A 105 13.81 -34.15 21.60
C ASP A 105 14.76 -33.44 22.59
N ASP A 106 15.31 -32.27 22.25
CA ASP A 106 16.12 -31.45 23.18
C ASP A 106 15.27 -30.57 24.11
N VAL A 107 13.95 -30.47 23.85
CA VAL A 107 13.01 -29.84 24.77
C VAL A 107 12.70 -30.81 25.91
N LYS A 108 13.58 -30.82 26.92
CA LYS A 108 13.26 -31.43 28.24
C LYS A 108 12.11 -30.66 28.88
N VAL A 109 10.88 -31.03 28.57
CA VAL A 109 9.71 -30.63 29.35
C VAL A 109 9.83 -31.30 30.72
N ASN A 110 10.43 -30.59 31.67
CA ASN A 110 10.46 -30.99 33.06
C ASN A 110 9.02 -30.89 33.60
N THR A 111 8.21 -31.91 33.35
CA THR A 111 6.85 -31.99 33.87
C THR A 111 6.95 -32.38 35.34
N ILE A 112 7.21 -31.42 36.21
CA ILE A 112 7.03 -31.61 37.64
C ILE A 112 5.51 -31.64 37.87
N ILE A 113 4.93 -32.84 37.91
CA ILE A 113 3.56 -33.02 38.39
C ILE A 113 3.62 -33.10 39.91
N GLU A 114 3.53 -31.94 40.59
CA GLU A 114 3.30 -31.92 42.04
C GLU A 114 1.86 -32.37 42.33
N ILE A 115 1.69 -33.62 42.73
CA ILE A 115 0.45 -34.06 43.38
C ILE A 115 0.63 -33.93 44.88
N GLY A 116 0.19 -32.80 45.45
CA GLY A 116 0.22 -32.55 46.89
C GLY A 116 1.63 -32.31 47.47
N GLY A 117 2.57 -31.76 46.68
CA GLY A 117 3.88 -31.30 47.16
C GLY A 117 4.89 -32.41 47.48
N LYS A 118 4.74 -33.61 46.89
CA LYS A 118 5.74 -34.69 46.93
C LYS A 118 6.17 -35.07 45.51
N GLU A 119 7.46 -35.19 45.33
CA GLU A 119 8.07 -35.74 44.11
C GLU A 119 7.75 -37.23 44.03
N VAL A 120 7.06 -37.66 42.98
CA VAL A 120 6.62 -39.05 42.81
C VAL A 120 7.50 -39.74 41.77
N SER A 121 8.17 -40.82 42.17
CA SER A 121 8.97 -41.67 41.28
C SER A 121 8.14 -42.20 40.10
N GLU A 122 8.74 -42.22 38.90
CA GLU A 122 8.12 -42.75 37.66
C GLU A 122 7.48 -44.13 37.84
N GLU A 123 8.06 -44.98 38.69
CA GLU A 123 7.60 -46.35 38.90
C GLU A 123 6.22 -46.38 39.57
N THR A 124 5.95 -45.40 40.44
CA THR A 124 4.64 -45.26 41.09
C THR A 124 3.57 -44.78 40.10
N ILE A 125 3.94 -43.91 39.16
CA ILE A 125 3.05 -43.42 38.10
C ILE A 125 2.68 -44.56 37.14
N LYS A 126 3.67 -45.37 36.75
CA LYS A 126 3.45 -46.53 35.86
C LYS A 126 2.48 -47.55 36.48
N ILE A 127 2.61 -47.82 37.78
CA ILE A 127 1.70 -48.71 38.51
C ILE A 127 0.27 -48.13 38.57
N ALA A 128 0.13 -46.85 38.90
CA ALA A 128 -1.17 -46.20 39.00
C ALA A 128 -1.93 -46.16 37.66
N LEU A 129 -1.23 -45.87 36.56
CA LEU A 129 -1.81 -45.88 35.21
C LEU A 129 -2.23 -47.29 34.80
N ARG A 130 -1.40 -48.30 35.06
CA ARG A 130 -1.75 -49.70 34.79
C ARG A 130 -3.06 -50.08 35.50
N ASP A 131 -3.18 -49.78 36.78
CA ASP A 131 -4.35 -50.16 37.57
C ASP A 131 -5.63 -49.43 37.13
N TYR A 132 -5.52 -48.21 36.58
CA TYR A 132 -6.65 -47.46 36.00
C TYR A 132 -7.19 -48.09 34.71
N PHE A 133 -6.30 -48.54 33.82
CA PHE A 133 -6.68 -49.14 32.54
C PHE A 133 -7.03 -50.63 32.60
N THR A 134 -6.76 -51.30 33.72
CA THR A 134 -7.07 -52.73 33.93
C THR A 134 -8.38 -52.95 34.71
N LYS A 135 -9.16 -51.88 34.92
CA LYS A 135 -10.44 -51.91 35.63
C LYS A 135 -11.64 -51.94 34.67
#